data_AF-A0A645BDS9-F1
#
_entry.id   AF-A0A645BDS9-F1
#
_cell.length_a   1.000
_cell.length_b   1.000
_cell.length_c   1.000
_cell.angle_alpha   90.00
_cell.angle_beta   90.00
_cell.angle_gamma   90.00
#
_symmetry.space_group_name_H-M   'P 1'
#
loop_
_entity.id
_entity.type
_entity.pdbx_description
1 polymer ?
#
loop_
_entity_poly.entity_id
_entity_poly.type
_entity_poly.pdbx_seq_one_letter_code
_entity_poly.pdbx_strand_id
1 'polypeptide(L)'
;MLAYLFYEKSRNIFKDLSEAYYENSEKIYNELLELDVDKNKRLVAEFEEILEEDEDEYIPQYILEVSENLENEFEDIECEMKIEY
;
A
#
# COMPACT_ATOMS: atom_id res chain seq x y z
N MET A 1 -3.12 -2.74 16.73
CA MET A 1 -4.30 -2.16 17.42
C MET A 1 -5.53 -2.06 16.53
N LEU A 2 -5.44 -1.50 15.31
CA LEU A 2 -6.61 -1.31 14.45
C LEU A 2 -7.36 -2.62 14.11
N ALA A 3 -6.64 -3.69 13.79
CA ALA A 3 -7.23 -5.01 13.54
C ALA A 3 -8.03 -5.55 14.74
N TYR A 4 -7.55 -5.34 15.97
CA TYR A 4 -8.27 -5.73 17.18
C TYR A 4 -9.56 -4.91 17.37
N LEU A 5 -9.53 -3.60 17.12
CA LEU A 5 -10.73 -2.76 17.20
C LEU A 5 -11.82 -3.22 16.22
N PHE A 6 -11.42 -3.58 14.99
CA PHE A 6 -12.34 -4.14 14.01
C PHE A 6 -12.87 -5.51 14.41
N TYR A 7 -12.02 -6.35 15.01
CA TYR A 7 -12.42 -7.66 15.51
C TYR A 7 -13.43 -7.54 16.66
N GLU A 8 -13.16 -6.70 17.66
CA GLU A 8 -14.05 -6.45 18.80
C GLU A 8 -15.41 -5.92 18.32
N LYS A 9 -15.40 -4.96 17.39
CA LYS A 9 -16.62 -4.43 16.79
C LYS A 9 -17.43 -5.52 16.06
N SER A 10 -16.77 -6.35 15.27
CA SER A 10 -17.41 -7.45 14.55
C SER A 10 -18.03 -8.46 15.51
N ARG A 11 -17.32 -8.84 16.57
CA ARG A 11 -17.80 -9.77 17.59
C ARG A 11 -19.06 -9.26 18.29
N ASN A 12 -19.13 -7.96 18.60
CA ASN A 12 -20.33 -7.34 19.17
C ASN A 12 -21.52 -7.38 18.21
N ILE A 13 -21.30 -7.10 16.92
CA ILE A 13 -22.36 -7.19 15.89
C ILE A 13 -22.91 -8.62 15.80
N PHE A 14 -22.04 -9.63 15.77
CA PHE A 14 -22.49 -11.03 15.73
C PHE A 14 -23.20 -11.45 17.01
N LYS A 15 -22.83 -10.90 18.16
CA LYS A 15 -23.57 -11.08 19.41
C LYS A 15 -25.00 -10.54 19.28
N ASP A 16 -25.16 -9.28 18.89
CA ASP A 16 -26.48 -8.66 18.75
C ASP A 16 -27.37 -9.38 17.72
N LEU A 17 -26.77 -9.83 16.62
CA LEU A 17 -27.47 -10.63 15.60
C LEU A 17 -27.86 -12.03 16.10
N SER A 18 -27.03 -12.65 16.94
CA SER A 18 -27.32 -13.96 17.53
C SER A 18 -28.48 -13.88 18.51
N GLU A 19 -28.55 -12.82 19.32
CA GLU A 19 -29.66 -12.57 20.24
C GLU A 19 -30.97 -12.29 19.48
N ALA A 20 -30.87 -11.75 18.26
CA ALA A 20 -31.99 -11.57 17.34
C ALA A 20 -32.33 -12.83 16.51
N TYR A 21 -31.67 -13.97 16.75
CA TYR A 21 -31.83 -15.24 16.02
C TYR A 21 -31.70 -15.10 14.49
N TYR A 22 -30.81 -14.22 14.04
CA TYR A 22 -30.63 -13.95 12.62
C TYR A 22 -29.70 -14.98 11.96
N GLU A 23 -30.26 -15.82 11.09
CA GLU A 23 -29.52 -16.81 10.29
C GLU A 23 -28.53 -17.67 11.13
N ASN A 24 -27.27 -17.75 10.70
CA ASN A 24 -26.22 -18.53 11.35
C ASN A 24 -25.35 -17.67 12.30
N SER A 25 -25.83 -16.50 12.72
CA SER A 25 -25.05 -15.58 13.57
C SER A 25 -24.65 -16.18 14.91
N GLU A 26 -25.48 -17.04 15.51
CA GLU A 26 -25.17 -17.76 16.75
C GLU A 26 -23.96 -18.69 16.59
N LYS A 27 -23.91 -19.45 15.49
CA LYS A 27 -22.77 -20.33 15.18
C LYS A 27 -21.50 -19.52 14.98
N ILE A 28 -21.58 -18.42 14.22
CA ILE A 28 -20.44 -17.54 13.96
C ILE A 28 -19.93 -16.93 15.27
N TYR A 29 -20.83 -16.41 16.11
CA TYR A 29 -20.45 -15.82 17.41
C TYR A 29 -19.75 -16.83 18.32
N ASN A 30 -20.24 -18.07 18.37
CA ASN A 30 -19.66 -19.14 19.17
C ASN A 30 -18.29 -19.62 18.66
N GLU A 31 -18.00 -19.46 17.36
CA GLU A 31 -16.69 -19.80 16.77
C GLU A 31 -15.66 -18.68 16.94
N LEU A 32 -16.08 -17.44 17.22
CA LEU A 32 -15.17 -16.31 17.44
C LEU A 32 -14.41 -16.47 18.76
N LEU A 33 -13.08 -16.45 18.68
CA LEU A 33 -12.20 -16.50 19.84
C LEU A 33 -12.24 -15.18 20.63
N GLU A 34 -12.15 -15.28 21.95
CA GLU A 34 -11.92 -14.11 22.79
C GLU A 34 -10.43 -13.74 22.75
N LEU A 35 -10.14 -12.55 22.22
CA LEU A 35 -8.78 -12.02 22.16
C LEU A 35 -8.51 -11.19 23.41
N ASP A 36 -7.59 -11.64 24.25
CA ASP A 36 -7.06 -10.86 25.36
C ASP A 36 -5.92 -9.95 24.85
N VAL A 37 -6.25 -8.69 24.59
CA VAL A 37 -5.30 -7.69 24.10
C VAL A 37 -5.30 -6.51 25.07
N ASP A 38 -4.12 -6.22 25.63
CA ASP A 38 -3.91 -5.04 26.45
C ASP A 38 -4.02 -3.77 25.59
N LYS A 39 -5.15 -3.07 25.71
CA LYS A 39 -5.45 -1.81 25.01
C LYS A 39 -4.51 -0.67 25.39
N ASN A 40 -3.85 -0.76 26.56
CA ASN A 40 -2.91 0.26 27.05
C ASN A 40 -1.47 -0.03 26.64
N LYS A 41 -1.19 -1.25 26.16
CA LYS A 41 0.13 -1.62 25.68
C LYS A 41 0.40 -0.95 24.33
N ARG A 42 1.16 0.13 24.37
CA ARG A 42 1.75 0.71 23.16
C ARG A 42 2.80 -0.25 22.61
N LEU A 43 2.51 -0.84 21.45
CA LEU A 43 3.52 -1.49 20.62
C LEU A 43 4.26 -0.40 19.86
N VAL A 44 5.29 0.17 20.49
CA VAL A 44 6.29 0.97 19.79
C VAL A 44 7.29 -0.04 19.24
N ALA A 45 7.16 -0.38 17.96
CA ALA A 45 8.22 -1.10 17.27
C ALA A 45 9.36 -0.12 17.06
N GLU A 46 10.58 -0.55 17.37
CA GLU A 46 11.77 0.23 17.03
C GLU A 46 11.92 0.24 15.50
N PHE A 47 12.29 1.40 14.96
CA PHE A 47 12.69 1.46 13.56
C PHE A 47 14.10 0.89 13.48
N GLU A 48 14.26 -0.22 12.77
CA GLU A 48 15.57 -0.73 12.40
C GLU A 48 16.00 -0.07 11.10
N GLU A 49 17.23 0.43 11.07
CA GLU A 49 17.87 0.87 9.84
C GLU A 49 18.12 -0.35 8.96
N ILE A 50 17.44 -0.41 7.82
CA ILE A 50 17.75 -1.38 6.79
C ILE A 50 19.06 -0.90 6.17
N LEU A 51 20.16 -1.55 6.52
CA LEU A 51 21.41 -1.42 5.78
C LEU A 51 21.17 -2.06 4.42
N GLU A 52 20.80 -1.27 3.41
CA GLU A 52 20.94 -1.72 2.03
C GLU A 52 22.43 -2.00 1.81
N GLU A 53 22.78 -3.26 1.49
CA GLU A 53 24.05 -3.49 0.81
C GLU A 53 23.97 -2.69 -0.49
N ASP A 54 25.01 -1.92 -0.81
CA ASP A 54 25.16 -1.23 -2.09
C ASP A 54 25.15 -2.29 -3.21
N GLU A 55 23.97 -2.80 -3.59
CA GLU A 55 23.79 -3.58 -4.79
C GLU A 55 23.95 -2.62 -5.96
N ASP A 56 24.93 -2.89 -6.82
CA ASP A 56 25.11 -2.17 -8.07
C ASP A 56 23.76 -2.14 -8.81
N GLU A 57 23.16 -0.95 -8.91
CA GLU A 57 21.88 -0.75 -9.57
C GLU A 57 22.00 -1.28 -11.01
N TYR A 58 21.29 -2.37 -11.33
CA TYR A 58 21.38 -3.01 -12.63
C TYR A 58 20.87 -2.05 -13.72
N ILE A 59 21.80 -1.48 -14.50
CA ILE A 59 21.49 -0.71 -15.70
C ILE A 59 21.39 -1.68 -16.88
N PRO A 60 20.21 -1.87 -17.49
CA PRO A 60 20.07 -2.74 -18.64
C PRO A 60 20.91 -2.26 -19.84
N GLN A 61 21.66 -3.16 -20.46
CA GLN A 61 22.56 -2.87 -21.59
C GLN A 61 21.89 -2.20 -22.78
N TYR A 62 20.58 -2.39 -23.00
CA TYR A 62 19.87 -1.77 -24.12
C TYR A 62 19.77 -0.23 -24.03
N ILE A 63 20.03 0.37 -22.87
CA ILE A 63 20.13 1.84 -22.73
C ILE A 63 21.43 2.36 -23.36
N LEU A 64 22.50 1.55 -23.33
CA LEU A 64 23.82 1.92 -23.86
C LEU A 64 23.97 1.69 -25.37
N GLU A 65 23.06 0.90 -25.97
CA GLU A 65 23.15 0.46 -27.37
C GLU A 65 22.33 1.32 -28.34
N VAL A 66 21.69 2.41 -27.89
CA VAL A 66 21.08 3.36 -28.82
C VAL A 66 22.16 4.30 -29.32
N SER A 67 22.72 4.02 -30.49
CA SER A 67 23.45 5.03 -31.25
C SER A 67 22.44 6.06 -31.77
N GLU A 68 22.01 6.97 -30.89
CA GLU A 68 21.14 8.07 -31.27
C GLU A 68 21.89 8.95 -32.25
N ASN A 69 21.49 8.91 -33.53
CA ASN A 69 21.97 9.87 -34.51
C ASN A 69 21.23 11.19 -34.29
N LEU A 70 21.76 11.98 -33.34
CA LEU A 70 21.21 13.28 -32.92
C LEU A 70 21.22 14.34 -34.03
N GLU A 71 21.80 14.06 -35.21
CA GLU A 71 21.81 15.00 -36.34
C GLU A 71 20.42 15.15 -37.00
N ASN A 72 19.48 14.22 -36.80
CA ASN A 72 18.18 14.21 -37.49
C ASN A 72 16.96 14.53 -36.61
N GLU A 73 17.12 14.73 -35.30
CA GLU A 73 15.97 14.87 -34.38
C GLU A 73 15.56 16.33 -34.08
N PHE A 74 16.37 17.30 -34.47
CA PHE A 74 16.03 18.71 -34.33
C PHE A 74 15.56 19.24 -35.68
N GLU A 75 14.24 19.41 -35.85
CA GLU A 75 13.73 20.36 -36.84
C GLU A 75 14.34 21.75 -36.54
N ASP A 76 14.70 22.49 -37.60
CA ASP A 76 15.33 23.81 -37.48
C ASP A 76 14.56 24.70 -36.48
N ILE A 77 15.27 25.25 -35.50
CA ILE A 77 14.68 26.15 -34.49
C ILE A 77 14.13 27.38 -35.21
N GLU A 78 12.80 27.51 -35.33
CA GLU A 78 12.15 28.73 -35.80
C GLU A 78 12.37 29.84 -34.75
N CYS A 79 13.33 30.73 -35.01
CA CYS A 79 13.67 31.86 -34.13
C CYS A 79 12.70 33.05 -34.21
N GLU A 80 11.63 32.95 -35.01
CA GLU A 80 10.70 34.06 -35.25
C GLU A 80 9.31 33.75 -34.69
N MET A 81 8.80 34.65 -33.85
CA MET A 81 7.47 34.53 -33.26
C MET A 81 6.40 34.89 -34.30
N LYS A 82 5.63 33.90 -34.78
CA LYS A 82 4.51 34.12 -35.69
C LYS A 82 3.38 34.86 -34.96
N ILE A 83 3.09 36.10 -35.38
CA ILE A 83 1.92 36.87 -34.94
C ILE A 83 0.91 36.90 -36.10
N GLU A 84 -0.25 36.28 -35.91
CA GLU A 84 -1.37 36.35 -36.86
C GLU A 84 -2.21 37.61 -36.58
N TYR A 85 -2.64 38.30 -37.63
CA TYR A 85 -3.44 39.54 -37.59
C TYR A 85 -4.94 39.26 -37.68
#